data_AF-A0A2X3D3B5-F1
#
_entry.id   AF-A0A2X3D3B5-F1
#
_cell.length_a   1.000
_cell.length_b   1.000
_cell.length_c   1.000
_cell.angle_alpha   90.00
_cell.angle_beta   90.00
_cell.angle_gamma   90.00
#
_symmetry.space_group_name_H-M   'P 1'
#
loop_
_entity.id
_entity.type
_entity.pdbx_description
1 polymer ?
#
loop_
_entity_poly.entity_id
_entity_poly.type
_entity_poly.pdbx_seq_one_letter_code
_entity_poly.pdbx_strand_id
1 'polypeptide(L)'
;MMTPEQKFARWVRVSIAAFLGIFAWFIVADIWIPLTPDSTVMRVVTPVSSRVSGYVSHVYVHNNSQVKKGDLLYELDPTPFINKVEAAQIALEQAKLSNQQLDAQIAAARANLRTAQYTARNDKVTLDRYQRLSTMQNVSQSDLDKVRTTWQTSEQSVSALNAQIQNLLIQRGRARR
;
A
#
# COMPACT_ATOMS: atom_id res chain seq x y z
N MET A 1 50.37 -37.69 -90.48
CA MET A 1 49.42 -38.60 -89.79
C MET A 1 49.84 -38.73 -88.34
N MET A 2 48.97 -38.42 -87.37
CA MET A 2 49.29 -38.62 -85.95
C MET A 2 49.29 -40.13 -85.62
N THR A 3 50.27 -40.60 -84.85
CA THR A 3 50.36 -41.99 -84.42
C THR A 3 49.19 -42.34 -83.47
N PRO A 4 48.75 -43.61 -83.41
CA PRO A 4 47.64 -44.03 -82.54
C PRO A 4 47.84 -43.66 -81.06
N GLU A 5 49.08 -43.71 -80.57
CA GLU A 5 49.45 -43.31 -79.20
C GLU A 5 49.22 -41.81 -78.94
N GLN A 6 49.50 -40.94 -79.91
CA GLN A 6 49.27 -39.49 -79.77
C GLN A 6 47.78 -39.14 -79.72
N LYS A 7 46.94 -39.87 -80.47
CA LYS A 7 45.48 -39.70 -80.42
C LYS A 7 44.94 -40.12 -79.05
N PHE A 8 45.40 -41.24 -78.49
CA PHE A 8 45.03 -41.70 -77.15
C PHE A 8 45.46 -40.69 -76.07
N ALA A 9 46.72 -40.24 -76.09
CA ALA A 9 47.23 -39.25 -75.15
C ALA A 9 46.45 -37.92 -75.22
N ARG A 10 45.99 -37.50 -76.41
CA ARG A 10 45.17 -36.29 -76.56
C ARG A 10 43.78 -36.46 -75.93
N TRP A 11 43.12 -37.58 -76.13
CA TRP A 11 41.82 -37.87 -75.50
C TRP A 11 41.93 -37.97 -73.98
N VAL A 12 42.99 -38.60 -73.47
CA VAL A 12 43.27 -38.66 -72.02
C VAL A 12 43.45 -37.25 -71.43
N ARG A 13 44.22 -36.38 -72.08
CA ARG A 13 44.39 -34.99 -71.63
C ARG A 13 43.09 -34.19 -71.64
N VAL A 14 42.25 -34.38 -72.65
CA VAL A 14 40.93 -33.73 -72.73
C VAL A 14 40.01 -34.22 -71.61
N SER A 15 39.97 -35.52 -71.34
CA SER A 15 39.17 -36.08 -70.26
C SER A 15 39.63 -35.57 -68.88
N ILE A 16 40.94 -35.47 -68.65
CA ILE A 16 41.50 -34.90 -67.42
C ILE A 16 41.13 -33.42 -67.29
N ALA A 17 41.27 -32.63 -68.36
CA ALA A 17 40.90 -31.23 -68.36
C ALA A 17 39.39 -31.01 -68.10
N ALA A 18 38.54 -31.85 -68.70
CA ALA A 18 37.09 -31.81 -68.48
C ALA A 18 36.72 -32.18 -67.03
N PHE A 19 37.37 -33.22 -66.48
CA PHE A 19 37.18 -33.61 -65.08
C PHE A 19 37.58 -32.48 -64.12
N LEU A 20 38.75 -31.87 -64.35
CA LEU A 20 39.21 -30.73 -63.55
C LEU A 20 38.28 -29.52 -63.67
N GLY A 21 37.73 -29.26 -64.86
CA GLY A 21 36.74 -28.19 -65.07
C GLY A 21 35.44 -28.41 -64.31
N ILE A 22 34.88 -29.63 -64.37
CA ILE A 22 33.65 -29.99 -63.63
C ILE A 22 33.91 -29.98 -62.12
N PHE A 23 35.07 -30.46 -61.69
CA PHE A 23 35.47 -30.46 -60.27
C PHE A 23 35.63 -29.04 -59.73
N ALA A 24 36.29 -28.15 -60.48
CA ALA A 24 36.42 -26.74 -60.13
C ALA A 24 35.05 -26.04 -60.08
N TRP A 25 34.16 -26.35 -61.04
CA TRP A 25 32.79 -25.86 -61.02
C TRP A 25 32.03 -26.30 -59.76
N PHE A 26 32.17 -27.57 -59.35
CA PHE A 26 31.50 -28.10 -58.17
C PHE A 26 31.96 -27.39 -56.89
N ILE A 27 33.27 -27.16 -56.74
CA ILE A 27 33.82 -26.39 -55.60
C ILE A 27 33.29 -24.95 -55.59
N VAL A 28 33.27 -24.28 -56.75
CA VAL A 28 32.74 -22.90 -56.83
C VAL A 28 31.25 -22.87 -56.50
N ALA A 29 30.47 -23.84 -56.98
CA ALA A 29 29.05 -23.93 -56.68
C ALA A 29 28.78 -24.14 -55.18
N ASP A 30 29.55 -25.02 -54.51
CA ASP A 30 29.42 -25.31 -53.08
C ASP A 30 29.81 -24.11 -52.20
N ILE A 31 30.83 -23.34 -52.61
CA ILE A 31 31.23 -22.09 -51.95
C ILE A 31 30.13 -21.02 -52.03
N TRP A 32 29.41 -20.94 -53.16
CA TRP A 32 28.40 -19.90 -53.38
C TRP A 32 27.01 -20.27 -52.82
N ILE A 33 26.72 -21.56 -52.64
CA ILE A 33 25.44 -22.04 -52.09
C ILE A 33 25.70 -22.96 -50.90
N PRO A 34 26.17 -22.43 -49.77
CA PRO A 34 26.30 -23.23 -48.55
C PRO A 34 24.89 -23.61 -48.05
N LEU A 35 24.47 -24.85 -48.28
CA LEU A 35 23.27 -25.40 -47.64
C LEU A 35 23.62 -25.75 -46.19
N THR A 36 23.25 -24.89 -45.25
CA THR A 36 23.29 -25.24 -43.82
C THR A 36 21.88 -25.65 -43.33
N PRO A 37 21.74 -26.82 -42.70
CA PRO A 37 20.51 -27.20 -41.99
C PRO A 37 20.30 -26.40 -40.70
N ASP A 38 21.34 -25.72 -40.20
CA ASP A 38 21.29 -25.01 -38.91
C ASP A 38 20.58 -23.67 -39.06
N SER A 39 19.29 -23.67 -38.72
CA SER A 39 18.49 -22.45 -38.57
C SER A 39 18.14 -22.25 -37.10
N THR A 40 18.48 -21.07 -36.57
CA THR A 40 18.07 -20.63 -35.23
C THR A 40 17.07 -19.49 -35.37
N VAL A 41 15.88 -19.64 -34.80
CA VAL A 41 14.87 -18.59 -34.75
C VAL A 41 15.09 -17.76 -33.48
N MET A 42 15.53 -16.52 -33.61
CA MET A 42 15.59 -15.59 -32.48
C MET A 42 14.18 -15.05 -32.19
N ARG A 43 13.69 -15.21 -30.96
CA ARG A 43 12.41 -14.66 -30.50
C ARG A 43 12.62 -13.87 -29.21
N VAL A 44 12.00 -12.68 -29.14
CA VAL A 44 11.93 -11.91 -27.90
C VAL A 44 10.88 -12.55 -26.98
N VAL A 45 11.29 -12.93 -25.77
CA VAL A 45 10.41 -13.50 -24.75
C VAL A 45 10.29 -12.50 -23.60
N THR A 46 9.08 -12.10 -23.27
CA THR A 46 8.80 -11.26 -22.10
C THR A 46 8.10 -12.12 -21.04
N PRO A 47 8.74 -12.37 -19.89
CA PRO A 47 8.10 -13.10 -18.81
C PRO A 47 6.95 -12.28 -18.22
N VAL A 48 5.82 -12.93 -17.93
CA VAL A 48 4.66 -12.32 -17.28
C VAL A 48 4.52 -12.93 -15.88
N SER A 49 4.56 -12.09 -14.85
CA SER A 49 4.45 -12.50 -13.45
C SER A 49 3.43 -11.65 -12.68
N SER A 50 2.90 -12.20 -11.60
CA SER A 50 2.02 -11.48 -10.70
C SER A 50 2.82 -10.48 -9.86
N ARG A 51 2.21 -9.32 -9.56
CA ARG A 51 2.80 -8.33 -8.63
C ARG A 51 2.65 -8.73 -7.16
N VAL A 52 1.81 -9.73 -6.88
CA VAL A 52 1.51 -10.23 -5.54
C VAL A 52 1.77 -11.73 -5.49
N SER A 53 2.29 -12.20 -4.36
CA SER A 53 2.47 -13.62 -4.10
C SER A 53 1.12 -14.27 -3.75
N GLY A 54 0.84 -15.43 -4.32
CA GLY A 54 -0.40 -16.17 -4.07
C GLY A 54 -0.38 -17.53 -4.77
N TYR A 55 -1.31 -18.40 -4.38
CA TYR A 55 -1.50 -19.68 -5.05
C TYR A 55 -2.27 -19.49 -6.35
N VAL A 56 -1.84 -20.15 -7.42
CA VAL A 56 -2.58 -20.16 -8.70
C VAL A 56 -3.79 -21.06 -8.54
N SER A 57 -4.98 -20.51 -8.76
CA SER A 57 -6.25 -21.23 -8.72
C SER A 57 -6.55 -21.88 -10.07
N HIS A 58 -6.42 -21.11 -11.16
CA HIS A 58 -6.72 -21.56 -12.51
C HIS A 58 -5.69 -21.04 -13.51
N VAL A 59 -5.42 -21.83 -14.56
CA VAL A 59 -4.61 -21.44 -15.71
C VAL A 59 -5.48 -21.61 -16.96
N TYR A 60 -5.66 -20.53 -17.71
CA TYR A 60 -6.60 -20.47 -18.85
C TYR A 60 -5.91 -20.67 -20.21
N VAL A 61 -4.58 -20.76 -20.22
CA VAL A 61 -3.78 -20.88 -21.45
C VAL A 61 -2.92 -22.14 -21.40
N HIS A 62 -2.71 -22.74 -22.57
CA HIS A 62 -1.74 -23.82 -22.75
C HIS A 62 -0.57 -23.36 -23.61
N ASN A 63 0.45 -24.20 -23.74
CA ASN A 63 1.65 -23.87 -24.52
C ASN A 63 1.27 -23.51 -25.98
N ASN A 64 1.96 -22.52 -26.54
CA ASN A 64 1.72 -21.95 -27.87
C ASN A 64 0.32 -21.34 -28.12
N SER A 65 -0.46 -21.06 -27.07
CA SER A 65 -1.73 -20.34 -27.22
C SER A 65 -1.50 -18.92 -27.73
N GLN A 66 -2.29 -18.49 -28.72
CA GLN A 66 -2.31 -17.10 -29.14
C GLN A 66 -3.15 -16.28 -28.16
N VAL A 67 -2.56 -15.23 -27.57
CA VAL A 67 -3.22 -14.35 -26.60
C VAL A 67 -3.15 -12.90 -27.07
N LYS A 68 -4.14 -12.11 -26.67
CA LYS A 68 -4.23 -10.67 -26.92
C LYS A 68 -4.00 -9.90 -25.61
N LYS A 69 -3.72 -8.61 -25.75
CA LYS A 69 -3.56 -7.72 -24.59
C LYS A 69 -4.88 -7.65 -23.81
N GLY A 70 -4.81 -7.97 -22.53
CA GLY A 70 -5.96 -7.96 -21.62
C GLY A 70 -6.56 -9.34 -21.36
N ASP A 71 -6.09 -10.37 -22.06
CA ASP A 71 -6.57 -11.73 -21.83
C ASP A 71 -6.13 -12.25 -20.47
N LEU A 72 -7.04 -12.95 -19.79
CA LEU A 72 -6.77 -13.62 -18.53
C LEU A 72 -5.93 -14.87 -18.79
N LEU A 73 -4.69 -14.87 -18.28
CA LEU A 73 -3.77 -16.00 -18.47
C LEU A 73 -3.90 -17.02 -17.34
N TYR A 74 -3.94 -16.54 -16.10
CA TYR A 74 -4.11 -17.34 -14.90
C TYR A 74 -4.73 -16.48 -13.80
N GLU A 75 -5.39 -17.13 -12.84
CA GLU A 75 -6.03 -16.51 -11.69
C GLU A 75 -5.39 -17.01 -10.41
N LEU A 76 -5.19 -16.09 -9.46
CA LEU A 76 -4.73 -16.42 -8.11
C LEU A 76 -5.92 -16.66 -7.20
N ASP A 77 -5.81 -17.55 -6.22
CA ASP A 77 -6.82 -17.73 -5.18
C ASP A 77 -7.10 -16.39 -4.47
N PRO A 78 -8.32 -15.84 -4.57
CA PRO A 78 -8.65 -14.54 -4.00
C PRO A 78 -8.89 -14.60 -2.49
N THR A 79 -9.08 -15.80 -1.91
CA THR A 79 -9.52 -16.00 -0.52
C THR A 79 -8.66 -15.24 0.49
N PRO A 80 -7.31 -15.30 0.47
CA PRO A 80 -6.49 -14.58 1.45
C PRO A 80 -6.59 -13.05 1.30
N PHE A 81 -6.85 -12.56 0.08
CA PHE A 81 -6.98 -11.13 -0.19
C PHE A 81 -8.33 -10.60 0.28
N ILE A 82 -9.42 -11.34 0.03
CA ILE A 82 -10.76 -11.01 0.53
C ILE A 82 -10.75 -10.97 2.05
N ASN A 83 -10.18 -11.99 2.70
CA ASN A 83 -10.10 -12.05 4.17
C ASN A 83 -9.32 -10.86 4.75
N LYS A 84 -8.25 -10.41 4.08
CA LYS A 84 -7.50 -9.22 4.50
C LYS A 84 -8.32 -7.94 4.37
N VAL A 85 -9.09 -7.80 3.28
CA VAL A 85 -9.99 -6.66 3.09
C VAL A 85 -11.09 -6.66 4.16
N GLU A 86 -11.70 -7.81 4.42
CA GLU A 86 -12.72 -7.96 5.44
C GLU A 86 -12.17 -7.66 6.85
N ALA A 87 -11.00 -8.19 7.20
CA ALA A 87 -10.35 -7.89 8.47
C ALA A 87 -10.04 -6.39 8.62
N ALA A 88 -9.58 -5.73 7.55
CA ALA A 88 -9.35 -4.28 7.56
C ALA A 88 -10.66 -3.49 7.71
N GLN A 89 -11.75 -3.94 7.09
CA GLN A 89 -13.06 -3.33 7.23
C GLN A 89 -13.59 -3.47 8.67
N ILE A 90 -13.44 -4.65 9.28
CA ILE A 90 -13.81 -4.88 10.67
C ILE A 90 -12.99 -3.98 11.61
N ALA A 91 -11.67 -3.89 11.40
CA ALA A 91 -10.81 -3.01 12.19
C ALA A 91 -11.22 -1.53 12.06
N LEU A 92 -11.64 -1.10 10.86
CA LEU A 92 -12.17 0.25 10.63
C LEU A 92 -13.47 0.48 11.41
N GLU A 93 -14.42 -0.45 11.36
CA GLU A 93 -15.68 -0.33 12.11
C GLU A 93 -15.45 -0.32 13.63
N GLN A 94 -14.54 -1.14 14.13
CA GLN A 94 -14.13 -1.11 15.54
C GLN A 94 -13.53 0.25 15.94
N ALA A 95 -12.67 0.81 15.10
CA ALA A 95 -12.11 2.14 15.34
C ALA A 95 -13.19 3.24 15.31
N LYS A 96 -14.19 3.13 14.44
CA LYS A 96 -15.35 4.05 14.44
C LYS A 96 -16.17 3.95 15.72
N LEU A 97 -16.48 2.73 16.17
CA LEU A 97 -17.19 2.49 17.43
C LEU A 97 -16.42 3.04 18.63
N SER A 98 -15.11 2.80 18.70
CA SER A 98 -14.25 3.35 19.75
C SER A 98 -14.26 4.88 19.75
N ASN A 99 -14.20 5.50 18.57
CA ASN A 99 -14.36 6.95 18.46
C ASN A 99 -15.74 7.42 18.95
N GLN A 100 -16.84 6.76 18.55
CA GLN A 100 -18.17 7.11 19.05
C GLN A 100 -18.30 6.99 20.57
N GLN A 101 -17.64 6.00 21.18
CA GLN A 101 -17.58 5.88 22.65
C GLN A 101 -16.83 7.06 23.28
N LEU A 102 -15.67 7.45 22.72
CA LEU A 102 -14.93 8.64 23.17
C LEU A 102 -15.77 9.92 23.03
N ASP A 103 -16.58 10.03 21.97
CA ASP A 103 -17.48 11.17 21.76
C ASP A 103 -18.52 11.28 22.86
N ALA A 104 -19.13 10.15 23.21
CA ALA A 104 -20.10 10.07 24.29
C ALA A 104 -19.45 10.43 25.64
N GLN A 105 -18.24 9.94 25.90
CA GLN A 105 -17.47 10.29 27.10
C GLN A 105 -17.13 11.79 27.16
N ILE A 106 -16.72 12.39 26.04
CA ILE A 106 -16.48 13.84 25.96
C ILE A 106 -17.78 14.62 26.22
N ALA A 107 -18.91 14.18 25.66
CA ALA A 107 -20.20 14.82 25.88
C ALA A 107 -20.61 14.76 27.36
N ALA A 108 -20.44 13.61 28.01
CA ALA A 108 -20.67 13.44 29.45
C ALA A 108 -19.73 14.32 30.29
N ALA A 109 -18.43 14.32 29.99
CA ALA A 109 -17.45 15.16 30.68
C ALA A 109 -17.77 16.66 30.54
N ARG A 110 -18.22 17.11 29.36
CA ARG A 110 -18.70 18.48 29.14
C ARG A 110 -19.96 18.81 29.95
N ALA A 111 -20.88 17.86 30.12
CA ALA A 111 -22.03 18.05 30.98
C ALA A 111 -21.60 18.24 32.45
N ASN A 112 -20.69 17.40 32.93
CA ASN A 112 -20.12 17.52 34.29
C ASN A 112 -19.38 18.86 34.48
N LEU A 113 -18.61 19.30 33.47
CA LEU A 113 -17.96 20.61 33.49
C LEU A 113 -18.97 21.75 33.66
N ARG A 114 -20.09 21.72 32.92
CA ARG A 114 -21.14 22.75 33.07
C ARG A 114 -21.72 22.77 34.47
N THR A 115 -21.99 21.61 35.07
CA THR A 115 -22.46 21.52 36.46
C THR A 115 -21.44 22.13 37.42
N ALA A 116 -20.15 21.78 37.30
CA ALA A 116 -19.09 22.34 38.13
C ALA A 116 -18.95 23.86 37.95
N GLN A 117 -19.10 24.37 36.72
CA GLN A 117 -19.10 25.80 36.44
C GLN A 117 -20.26 26.53 37.13
N TYR A 118 -21.46 25.94 37.16
CA TYR A 118 -22.59 26.51 37.89
C TYR A 118 -22.34 26.55 39.40
N THR A 119 -21.79 25.47 39.97
CA THR A 119 -21.39 25.43 41.37
C THR A 119 -20.36 26.52 41.69
N ALA A 120 -19.26 26.60 40.92
CA ALA A 120 -18.23 27.61 41.11
C ALA A 120 -18.78 29.04 40.99
N ARG A 121 -19.72 29.27 40.07
CA ARG A 121 -20.39 30.58 39.93
C ARG A 121 -21.25 30.90 41.14
N ASN A 122 -22.00 29.94 41.66
CA ASN A 122 -22.82 30.13 42.86
C ASN A 122 -21.95 30.40 44.10
N ASP A 123 -20.85 29.68 44.27
CA ASP A 123 -19.91 29.87 45.37
C ASP A 123 -19.23 31.23 45.28
N LYS A 124 -18.89 31.69 44.08
CA LYS A 124 -18.38 33.05 43.84
C LYS A 124 -19.38 34.12 44.26
N VAL A 125 -20.64 33.99 43.84
CA VAL A 125 -21.70 34.93 44.24
C VAL A 125 -21.88 34.94 45.76
N THR A 126 -21.74 33.78 46.41
CA THR A 126 -21.80 33.67 47.88
C THR A 126 -20.60 34.34 48.54
N LEU A 127 -19.39 34.12 48.03
CA LEU A 127 -18.17 34.81 48.48
C LEU A 127 -18.33 36.33 48.38
N ASP A 128 -18.76 36.85 47.23
CA ASP A 128 -18.98 38.28 47.01
C ASP A 128 -20.01 38.86 47.99
N ARG A 129 -21.05 38.08 48.33
CA ARG A 129 -22.06 38.46 49.33
C ARG A 129 -21.45 38.57 50.73
N TYR A 130 -20.68 37.56 51.14
CA TYR A 130 -20.03 37.57 52.45
C TYR A 130 -18.98 38.68 52.57
N GLN A 131 -18.23 38.97 51.50
CA GLN A 131 -17.29 40.08 51.46
C GLN A 131 -17.99 41.42 51.72
N ARG A 132 -19.13 41.67 51.08
CA ARG A 132 -19.94 42.88 51.33
C ARG A 132 -20.46 42.96 52.77
N LEU A 133 -20.89 41.82 53.34
CA LEU A 133 -21.37 41.76 54.73
C LEU A 133 -20.24 41.98 55.75
N SER A 134 -19.01 41.58 55.43
CA SER A 134 -17.84 41.79 56.29
C SER A 134 -17.46 43.26 56.40
N THR A 135 -17.59 44.02 55.31
CA THR A 135 -17.40 45.48 55.34
C THR A 135 -18.40 46.17 56.29
N MET A 136 -19.57 45.57 56.52
CA MET A 136 -20.58 46.04 57.47
C MET A 136 -20.38 45.49 58.90
N GLN A 137 -19.25 44.85 59.20
CA GLN A 137 -18.93 44.16 60.46
C GLN A 137 -19.91 43.04 60.89
N ASN A 138 -20.67 42.48 59.95
CA ASN A 138 -21.75 41.53 60.26
C ASN A 138 -21.39 40.04 60.08
N VAL A 139 -20.12 39.70 59.81
CA VAL A 139 -19.66 38.30 59.65
C VAL A 139 -18.26 38.09 60.23
N SER A 140 -17.96 36.87 60.67
CA SER A 140 -16.63 36.51 61.20
C SER A 140 -15.60 36.34 60.07
N GLN A 141 -14.31 36.56 60.37
CA GLN A 141 -13.22 36.29 59.43
C GLN A 141 -13.14 34.79 59.06
N SER A 142 -13.41 33.91 60.03
CA SER A 142 -13.46 32.47 59.80
C SER A 142 -14.50 32.06 58.75
N ASP A 143 -15.68 32.69 58.77
CA ASP A 143 -16.72 32.44 57.77
C ASP A 143 -16.29 32.91 56.38
N LEU A 144 -15.67 34.09 56.28
CA LEU A 144 -15.13 34.58 55.00
C LEU A 144 -14.11 33.62 54.40
N ASP A 145 -13.17 33.14 55.21
CA ASP A 145 -12.15 32.21 54.75
C ASP A 145 -12.76 30.86 54.35
N LYS A 146 -13.81 30.40 55.05
CA LYS A 146 -14.57 29.21 54.66
C LYS A 146 -15.24 29.36 53.30
N VAL A 147 -15.91 30.49 53.01
CA VAL A 147 -16.55 30.68 51.70
C VAL A 147 -15.49 30.87 50.60
N ARG A 148 -14.38 31.55 50.90
CA ARG A 148 -13.25 31.72 49.98
C ARG A 148 -12.66 30.37 49.57
N THR A 149 -12.35 29.52 50.53
CA THR A 149 -11.80 28.18 50.28
C THR A 149 -12.80 27.28 49.55
N THR A 150 -14.09 27.43 49.83
CA THR A 150 -15.15 26.71 49.09
C THR A 150 -15.16 27.09 47.61
N TRP A 151 -15.13 28.39 47.30
CA TRP A 151 -15.05 28.88 45.91
C TRP A 151 -13.76 28.44 45.20
N GLN A 152 -12.61 28.51 45.87
CA GLN A 152 -11.34 28.03 45.32
C GLN A 152 -11.39 26.53 45.00
N THR A 153 -12.03 25.73 45.86
CA THR A 153 -12.20 24.28 45.65
C THR A 153 -13.09 23.99 44.44
N SER A 154 -14.19 24.72 44.27
CA SER A 154 -15.06 24.54 43.09
C SER A 154 -14.41 25.05 41.81
N GLU A 155 -13.60 26.11 41.85
CA GLU A 155 -12.77 26.54 40.71
C GLU A 155 -11.74 25.48 40.30
N GLN A 156 -11.06 24.86 41.28
CA GLN A 156 -10.14 23.74 41.01
C GLN A 156 -10.86 22.56 40.35
N SER A 157 -12.09 22.26 40.76
CA SER A 157 -12.91 21.21 40.14
C SER A 157 -13.17 21.50 38.65
N VAL A 158 -13.45 22.75 38.28
CA VAL A 158 -13.61 23.17 36.88
C VAL A 158 -12.31 22.97 36.09
N SER A 159 -11.16 23.35 36.66
CA SER A 159 -9.85 23.13 36.04
C SER A 159 -9.55 21.65 35.80
N ALA A 160 -9.81 20.79 36.80
CA ALA A 160 -9.62 19.35 36.71
C ALA A 160 -10.49 18.71 35.60
N LEU A 161 -11.77 19.10 35.51
CA LEU A 161 -12.68 18.62 34.46
C LEU A 161 -12.26 19.11 33.06
N ASN A 162 -11.75 20.33 32.95
CA ASN A 162 -11.17 20.82 31.70
C ASN A 162 -9.97 19.98 31.27
N ALA A 163 -9.05 19.67 32.18
CA ALA A 163 -7.91 18.81 31.90
C ALA A 163 -8.33 17.39 31.48
N GLN A 164 -9.37 16.84 32.13
CA GLN A 164 -9.95 15.55 31.74
C GLN A 164 -10.52 15.59 30.31
N ILE A 165 -11.26 16.64 29.95
CA ILE A 165 -11.78 16.82 28.58
C ILE A 165 -10.63 16.92 27.57
N GLN A 166 -9.56 17.65 27.88
CA GLN A 166 -8.39 17.74 27.01
C GLN A 166 -7.73 16.37 26.80
N ASN A 167 -7.61 15.56 27.85
CA ASN A 167 -7.10 14.19 27.72
C ASN A 167 -7.96 13.33 26.79
N LEU A 168 -9.29 13.38 26.94
CA LEU A 168 -10.23 12.66 26.06
C LEU A 168 -10.15 13.16 24.61
N LEU A 169 -9.94 14.46 24.38
CA LEU A 169 -9.74 15.02 23.04
C LEU A 169 -8.43 14.56 22.40
N ILE A 170 -7.37 14.40 23.19
CA ILE A 170 -6.09 13.82 22.74
C ILE A 170 -6.27 12.35 22.37
N GLN A 171 -6.96 11.55 23.22
CA GLN A 171 -7.26 10.15 22.92
C GLN A 171 -8.10 9.98 21.65
N ARG A 172 -9.06 10.88 21.42
CA ARG A 172 -9.85 10.95 20.18
C ARG A 172 -9.03 11.38 18.95
N GLY A 173 -7.79 11.86 19.14
CA GLY A 173 -6.93 12.36 18.06
C GLY A 173 -7.33 13.74 17.52
N ARG A 174 -8.19 14.49 18.23
CA ARG A 174 -8.64 15.84 17.81
C ARG A 174 -7.74 16.97 18.27
N ALA A 175 -6.79 16.72 19.17
CA ALA A 175 -5.93 17.77 19.74
C ALA A 175 -4.73 18.18 18.85
N ARG A 176 -4.45 17.46 17.76
CA ARG A 176 -3.27 17.69 16.89
C ARG A 176 -3.61 18.12 15.45
N ARG A 177 -4.87 18.46 15.17
CA ARG A 177 -5.28 19.10 13.91
C ARG A 177 -5.80 20.48 14.22
#